data_AF-A0A6P9A2K4-F1
#
_entry.id   AF-A0A6P9A2K4-F1
#
_cell.length_a   1.000
_cell.length_b   1.000
_cell.length_c   1.000
_cell.angle_alpha   90.00
_cell.angle_beta   90.00
_cell.angle_gamma   90.00
#
_symmetry.space_group_name_H-M   'P 1'
#
loop_
_entity.id
_entity.type
_entity.pdbx_description
1 polymer ?
#
loop_
_entity_poly.entity_id
_entity_poly.type
_entity_poly.pdbx_seq_one_letter_code
_entity_poly.pdbx_strand_id
1 'polypeptide(L)'
;MLPARLPAALCVLAVVLGLAASAAAADERRGAMVDLTGAVKGSITFVQVGDGPVVIFGNVSGLAPGKHGFHIHEKGDVSTGCAAAGGHFNPENKKHGGPDDTERHAGDLGNIVADENGFADIRMEDRIISLMGSHGILDRSVVVHSHEDDLGKGGYPDSLTTGHAGDRVACGTIKIKFPAGPWTDDTPSSAASLRWSWAVLVPFLALLLA
;
A
#
# COMPACT_ATOMS: atom_id res chain seq x y z
N MET A 1 -61.77 -4.73 32.65
CA MET A 1 -60.33 -4.48 32.39
C MET A 1 -59.85 -5.54 31.41
N LEU A 2 -59.76 -5.21 30.11
CA LEU A 2 -59.20 -6.10 29.08
C LEU A 2 -57.83 -5.55 28.68
N PRO A 3 -56.79 -6.39 28.52
CA PRO A 3 -55.50 -5.94 28.01
C PRO A 3 -55.60 -5.69 26.50
N ALA A 4 -55.17 -4.51 26.06
CA ALA A 4 -55.08 -4.15 24.65
C ALA A 4 -54.04 -5.04 23.94
N ARG A 5 -54.48 -5.79 22.93
CA ARG A 5 -53.61 -6.56 22.05
C ARG A 5 -52.98 -5.61 21.02
N LEU A 6 -51.66 -5.48 21.02
CA LEU A 6 -50.94 -4.80 19.94
C LEU A 6 -51.15 -5.54 18.60
N PRO A 7 -51.40 -4.84 17.48
CA PRO A 7 -51.62 -5.48 16.19
C PRO A 7 -50.31 -6.06 15.63
N ALA A 8 -50.35 -7.34 15.22
CA ALA A 8 -49.23 -8.10 14.67
C ALA A 8 -48.54 -7.47 13.43
N ALA A 9 -49.19 -6.49 12.78
CA ALA A 9 -48.65 -5.78 11.63
C ALA A 9 -47.38 -4.96 11.94
N LEU A 10 -47.19 -4.52 13.20
CA LEU A 10 -46.03 -3.72 13.58
C LEU A 10 -44.74 -4.57 13.70
N CYS A 11 -44.86 -5.88 13.90
CA CYS A 11 -43.71 -6.79 13.98
C CYS A 11 -43.13 -7.17 12.61
N VAL A 12 -43.93 -7.15 11.53
CA VAL A 12 -43.46 -7.57 10.20
C VAL A 12 -42.60 -6.47 9.53
N LEU A 13 -42.91 -5.19 9.78
CA LEU A 13 -42.17 -4.06 9.22
C LEU A 13 -40.73 -3.96 9.78
N ALA A 14 -40.52 -4.38 11.03
CA ALA A 14 -39.19 -4.38 11.66
C ALA A 14 -38.24 -5.45 11.08
N VAL A 15 -38.78 -6.55 10.53
CA VAL A 15 -37.97 -7.66 9.98
C VAL A 15 -37.50 -7.35 8.55
N VAL A 16 -38.27 -6.61 7.75
CA VAL A 16 -37.88 -6.27 6.36
C VAL A 16 -36.83 -5.14 6.31
N LEU A 17 -36.84 -4.23 7.29
CA LEU A 17 -35.83 -3.16 7.41
C LEU A 17 -34.45 -3.64 7.92
N GLY A 18 -34.39 -4.83 8.53
CA GLY A 18 -33.14 -5.40 9.05
C GLY A 18 -32.27 -6.11 7.99
N LEU A 19 -32.83 -6.46 6.83
CA LEU A 19 -32.13 -7.26 5.81
C LEU A 19 -31.36 -6.44 4.75
N ALA A 20 -31.49 -5.12 4.74
CA ALA A 20 -30.91 -4.25 3.69
C ALA A 20 -29.61 -3.52 4.11
N ALA A 21 -29.06 -3.80 5.30
CA ALA A 21 -27.93 -3.05 5.85
C ALA A 21 -26.58 -3.80 5.82
N SER A 22 -26.43 -4.86 5.02
CA SER A 22 -25.09 -5.28 4.59
C SER A 22 -24.69 -4.42 3.39
N ALA A 23 -24.43 -3.13 3.63
CA ALA A 23 -23.59 -2.38 2.72
C ALA A 23 -22.26 -3.15 2.68
N ALA A 24 -22.00 -3.85 1.58
CA ALA A 24 -20.68 -4.35 1.29
C ALA A 24 -19.75 -3.15 1.42
N ALA A 25 -18.90 -3.12 2.46
CA ALA A 25 -17.78 -2.21 2.50
C ALA A 25 -17.03 -2.46 1.20
N ALA A 26 -17.11 -1.51 0.28
CA ALA A 26 -16.48 -1.64 -1.02
C ALA A 26 -14.99 -1.84 -0.74
N ASP A 27 -14.44 -2.99 -1.11
CA ASP A 27 -13.03 -3.32 -0.95
C ASP A 27 -12.19 -2.23 -1.63
N GLU A 28 -11.71 -1.26 -0.85
CA GLU A 28 -10.94 -0.11 -1.30
C GLU A 28 -9.49 -0.52 -1.53
N ARG A 29 -9.35 -1.56 -2.37
CA ARG A 29 -8.09 -2.18 -2.69
C ARG A 29 -7.38 -1.33 -3.75
N ARG A 30 -6.23 -0.81 -3.36
CA ARG A 30 -5.28 -0.10 -4.22
C ARG A 30 -4.05 -0.96 -4.45
N GLY A 31 -3.46 -0.83 -5.63
CA GLY A 31 -2.23 -1.49 -5.98
C GLY A 31 -1.30 -0.60 -6.78
N ALA A 32 -0.04 -0.56 -6.36
CA ALA A 32 1.03 0.09 -7.10
C ALA A 32 2.09 -0.95 -7.50
N MET A 33 2.93 -0.59 -8.46
CA MET A 33 3.99 -1.45 -8.96
C MET A 33 5.20 -0.62 -9.37
N VAL A 34 6.37 -1.25 -9.30
CA VAL A 34 7.63 -0.72 -9.82
C VAL A 34 8.38 -1.83 -10.54
N ASP A 35 8.91 -1.50 -11.71
CA ASP A 35 9.93 -2.31 -12.37
C ASP A 35 11.30 -1.72 -12.07
N LEU A 36 12.18 -2.54 -11.51
CA LEU A 36 13.53 -2.16 -11.11
C LEU A 36 14.48 -2.34 -12.28
N THR A 37 15.26 -1.29 -12.54
CA THR A 37 16.27 -1.24 -13.60
C THR A 37 17.62 -0.80 -13.02
N GLY A 38 18.70 -1.28 -13.60
CA GLY A 38 20.06 -1.05 -13.11
C GLY A 38 20.96 -2.25 -13.39
N ALA A 39 21.90 -2.49 -12.48
CA ALA A 39 22.77 -3.67 -12.50
C ALA A 39 21.97 -4.96 -12.22
N VAL A 40 20.90 -4.84 -11.42
CA VAL A 40 19.96 -5.92 -11.10
C VAL A 40 18.56 -5.59 -11.64
N LYS A 41 17.71 -6.62 -11.77
CA LYS A 41 16.34 -6.48 -12.30
C LYS A 41 15.34 -7.11 -11.36
N GLY A 42 14.16 -6.52 -11.29
CA GLY A 42 13.08 -7.04 -10.45
C GLY A 42 11.77 -6.32 -10.70
N SER A 43 10.70 -6.82 -10.10
CA SER A 43 9.40 -6.17 -10.11
C SER A 43 8.76 -6.32 -8.74
N ILE A 44 8.30 -5.21 -8.18
CA ILE A 44 7.70 -5.14 -6.84
C ILE A 44 6.28 -4.61 -6.98
N THR A 45 5.34 -5.25 -6.29
CA THR A 45 3.95 -4.85 -6.18
C THR A 45 3.63 -4.48 -4.74
N PHE A 46 2.90 -3.39 -4.59
CA PHE A 46 2.36 -2.88 -3.33
C PHE A 46 0.85 -3.00 -3.38
N VAL A 47 0.23 -3.49 -2.31
CA VAL A 47 -1.23 -3.57 -2.19
C VAL A 47 -1.65 -3.03 -0.83
N GLN A 48 -2.67 -2.17 -0.82
CA GLN A 48 -3.28 -1.66 0.39
C GLN A 48 -4.80 -1.79 0.29
N VAL A 49 -5.45 -2.16 1.39
CA VAL A 49 -6.92 -2.21 1.51
C VAL A 49 -7.36 -1.17 2.53
N GLY A 50 -8.15 -0.19 2.10
CA GLY A 50 -8.49 0.97 2.93
C GLY A 50 -7.23 1.65 3.49
N ASP A 51 -7.26 1.99 4.77
CA ASP A 51 -6.12 2.54 5.53
C ASP A 51 -5.28 1.44 6.22
N GLY A 52 -5.43 0.18 5.79
CA GLY A 52 -4.68 -0.94 6.32
C GLY A 52 -3.18 -0.90 5.98
N PRO A 53 -2.40 -1.88 6.45
CA PRO A 53 -0.99 -1.97 6.11
C PRO A 53 -0.77 -2.20 4.61
N VAL A 54 0.39 -1.78 4.11
CA VAL A 54 0.82 -2.05 2.73
C VAL A 54 1.52 -3.39 2.68
N VAL A 55 0.96 -4.31 1.90
CA VAL A 55 1.58 -5.61 1.59
C VAL A 55 2.46 -5.44 0.36
N ILE A 56 3.72 -5.85 0.50
CA ILE A 56 4.77 -5.69 -0.51
C ILE A 56 5.23 -7.07 -0.94
N PHE A 57 5.21 -7.35 -2.24
CA PHE A 57 5.69 -8.63 -2.77
C PHE A 57 6.27 -8.50 -4.17
N GLY A 58 7.18 -9.39 -4.53
CA GLY A 58 7.86 -9.34 -5.81
C GLY A 58 9.15 -10.14 -5.78
N ASN A 59 10.03 -9.88 -6.74
CA ASN A 59 11.35 -10.50 -6.77
C ASN A 59 12.40 -9.58 -7.37
N VAL A 60 13.66 -9.86 -7.02
CA VAL A 60 14.85 -9.23 -7.59
C VAL A 60 15.85 -10.32 -7.96
N SER A 61 16.54 -10.15 -9.08
CA SER A 61 17.48 -11.11 -9.64
C SER A 61 18.79 -10.43 -10.05
N GLY A 62 19.90 -11.15 -9.90
CA GLY A 62 21.25 -10.67 -10.21
C GLY A 62 21.97 -10.02 -9.03
N LEU A 63 21.46 -10.18 -7.81
CA LEU A 63 22.10 -9.70 -6.58
C LEU A 63 23.31 -10.58 -6.22
N ALA A 64 24.20 -10.05 -5.37
CA ALA A 64 25.13 -10.91 -4.65
C ALA A 64 24.35 -11.73 -3.61
N PRO A 65 24.82 -12.93 -3.22
CA PRO A 65 24.17 -13.66 -2.12
C PRO A 65 24.23 -12.86 -0.81
N GLY A 66 23.13 -12.88 -0.04
CA GLY A 66 23.04 -12.23 1.25
C GLY A 66 22.00 -11.11 1.34
N LYS A 67 22.16 -10.24 2.33
CA LYS A 67 21.22 -9.14 2.63
C LYS A 67 21.53 -7.89 1.83
N HIS A 68 20.47 -7.22 1.40
CA HIS A 68 20.53 -5.97 0.65
C HIS A 68 19.53 -4.97 1.19
N GLY A 69 19.99 -3.75 1.49
CA GLY A 69 19.12 -2.65 1.88
C GLY A 69 18.07 -2.36 0.82
N PHE A 70 16.84 -2.12 1.27
CA PHE A 70 15.67 -1.98 0.42
C PHE A 70 14.83 -0.81 0.91
N HIS A 71 14.81 0.27 0.13
CA HIS A 71 14.26 1.55 0.60
C HIS A 71 13.35 2.20 -0.43
N ILE A 72 12.38 2.98 0.06
CA ILE A 72 11.66 3.95 -0.75
C ILE A 72 12.36 5.29 -0.63
N HIS A 73 12.71 5.89 -1.76
CA HIS A 73 13.38 7.18 -1.84
C HIS A 73 12.41 8.31 -2.16
N GLU A 74 12.76 9.53 -1.76
CA GLU A 74 11.87 10.69 -1.79
C GLU A 74 11.38 11.07 -3.20
N LYS A 75 12.20 10.86 -4.25
CA LYS A 75 11.88 11.27 -5.62
C LYS A 75 11.67 10.03 -6.50
N GLY A 76 10.68 10.12 -7.39
CA GLY A 76 10.50 9.16 -8.48
C GLY A 76 11.39 9.41 -9.69
N ASP A 77 12.40 10.28 -9.59
CA ASP A 77 13.33 10.55 -10.67
C ASP A 77 14.46 9.51 -10.66
N VAL A 78 14.49 8.70 -11.72
CA VAL A 78 15.57 7.73 -12.00
C VAL A 78 16.19 7.98 -13.38
N SER A 79 15.91 9.13 -14.00
CA SER A 79 16.28 9.45 -15.39
C SER A 79 17.78 9.54 -15.62
N THR A 80 18.54 9.90 -14.59
CA THR A 80 20.00 10.01 -14.60
C THR A 80 20.67 8.94 -13.72
N GLY A 81 19.94 7.85 -13.45
CA GLY A 81 20.35 6.78 -12.55
C GLY A 81 19.84 6.95 -11.13
N CYS A 82 20.11 5.96 -10.28
CA CYS A 82 19.49 5.84 -8.97
C CYS A 82 19.89 6.93 -7.96
N ALA A 83 20.94 7.70 -8.24
CA ALA A 83 21.31 8.86 -7.42
C ALA A 83 20.24 9.97 -7.47
N ALA A 84 19.53 10.12 -8.60
CA ALA A 84 18.50 11.14 -8.78
C ALA A 84 17.27 10.95 -7.87
N ALA A 85 17.09 9.74 -7.33
CA ALA A 85 16.03 9.39 -6.39
C ALA A 85 16.09 10.18 -5.07
N GLY A 86 17.21 10.84 -4.76
CA GLY A 86 17.38 11.63 -3.54
C GLY A 86 17.64 10.77 -2.30
N GLY A 87 17.29 11.27 -1.11
CA GLY A 87 17.40 10.54 0.15
C GLY A 87 16.29 9.50 0.36
N HIS A 88 16.28 8.84 1.52
CA HIS A 88 15.17 7.98 1.92
C HIS A 88 13.90 8.83 2.10
N PHE A 89 12.73 8.26 1.81
CA PHE A 89 11.46 8.95 2.00
C PHE A 89 11.19 9.16 3.50
N ASN A 90 11.28 10.42 3.95
CA ASN A 90 11.24 10.78 5.36
C ASN A 90 10.32 11.98 5.63
N PRO A 91 8.99 11.81 5.60
CA PRO A 91 8.04 12.90 5.79
C PRO A 91 8.03 13.46 7.22
N GLU A 92 8.50 12.67 8.20
CA GLU A 92 8.51 13.03 9.63
C GLU A 92 9.87 13.54 10.12
N ASN A 93 10.88 13.63 9.24
CA ASN A 93 12.24 14.06 9.59
C ASN A 93 12.87 13.27 10.75
N LYS A 94 12.66 11.95 10.76
CA LYS A 94 13.25 11.00 11.71
C LYS A 94 14.65 10.59 11.28
N LYS A 95 15.37 9.91 12.17
CA LYS A 95 16.60 9.18 11.79
C LYS A 95 16.27 7.88 11.07
N HIS A 96 17.25 7.34 10.36
CA HIS A 96 17.16 6.01 9.78
C HIS A 96 17.07 4.94 10.89
N GLY A 97 16.29 3.89 10.62
CA GLY A 97 16.13 2.73 11.51
C GLY A 97 15.57 1.51 10.77
N GLY A 98 15.39 0.41 11.49
CA GLY A 98 14.77 -0.79 10.94
C GLY A 98 13.23 -0.69 10.84
N PRO A 99 12.56 -1.55 10.06
CA PRO A 99 11.11 -1.45 9.80
C PRO A 99 10.22 -1.55 11.05
N ASP A 100 10.71 -2.23 12.09
CA ASP A 100 10.02 -2.40 13.37
C ASP A 100 10.34 -1.29 14.40
N ASP A 101 11.28 -0.39 14.09
CA ASP A 101 11.65 0.70 14.99
C ASP A 101 10.63 1.85 14.89
N THR A 102 10.34 2.52 16.00
CA THR A 102 9.47 3.71 16.00
C THR A 102 10.17 4.94 15.42
N GLU A 103 11.50 5.01 15.61
CA GLU A 103 12.39 6.01 15.05
C GLU A 103 13.00 5.44 13.76
N ARG A 104 12.36 5.76 12.64
CA ARG A 104 12.80 5.36 11.29
C ARG A 104 12.25 6.31 10.24
N HIS A 105 12.84 6.32 9.06
CA HIS A 105 12.18 6.94 7.91
C HIS A 105 10.96 6.10 7.49
N ALA A 106 9.97 6.75 6.89
CA ALA A 106 8.82 6.04 6.33
C ALA A 106 9.27 5.03 5.25
N GLY A 107 10.26 5.41 4.44
CA GLY A 107 10.80 4.55 3.37
C GLY A 107 11.77 3.46 3.81
N ASP A 108 12.09 3.31 5.10
CA ASP A 108 12.99 2.27 5.59
C ASP A 108 12.26 0.92 5.69
N LEU A 109 12.48 0.01 4.72
CA LEU A 109 11.87 -1.33 4.69
C LEU A 109 12.83 -2.43 5.14
N GLY A 110 14.05 -2.07 5.54
CA GLY A 110 15.10 -2.98 5.99
C GLY A 110 15.78 -3.73 4.84
N ASN A 111 15.89 -5.05 4.96
CA ASN A 111 16.68 -5.87 4.05
C ASN A 111 15.82 -6.89 3.28
N ILE A 112 16.11 -7.04 1.99
CA ILE A 112 15.75 -8.23 1.22
C ILE A 112 16.92 -9.23 1.24
N VAL A 113 16.64 -10.51 1.03
CA VAL A 113 17.66 -11.57 1.09
C VAL A 113 17.73 -12.30 -0.24
N ALA A 114 18.89 -12.25 -0.88
CA ALA A 114 19.19 -12.99 -2.09
C ALA A 114 19.83 -14.34 -1.76
N ASP A 115 19.39 -15.39 -2.47
CA ASP A 115 19.97 -16.73 -2.39
C ASP A 115 21.34 -16.82 -3.10
N GLU A 116 21.92 -18.02 -3.10
CA GLU A 116 23.20 -18.30 -3.76
C GLU A 116 23.17 -18.07 -5.29
N ASN A 117 21.98 -18.01 -5.90
CA ASN A 117 21.81 -17.71 -7.32
C ASN A 117 21.60 -16.21 -7.57
N GLY A 118 21.65 -15.38 -6.52
CA GLY A 118 21.38 -13.95 -6.60
C GLY A 118 19.90 -13.62 -6.79
N PHE A 119 19.00 -14.51 -6.37
CA PHE A 119 17.56 -14.32 -6.45
C PHE A 119 16.97 -14.04 -5.07
N ALA A 120 16.22 -12.94 -4.94
CA ALA A 120 15.49 -12.56 -3.74
C ALA A 120 13.99 -12.62 -4.01
N ASP A 121 13.28 -13.49 -3.31
CA ASP A 121 11.82 -13.49 -3.23
C ASP A 121 11.37 -12.60 -2.08
N ILE A 122 10.47 -11.65 -2.36
CA ILE A 122 10.12 -10.58 -1.43
C ILE A 122 8.68 -10.76 -1.00
N ARG A 123 8.46 -10.80 0.32
CA ARG A 123 7.14 -10.75 0.93
C ARG A 123 7.25 -10.09 2.31
N MET A 124 6.70 -8.89 2.43
CA MET A 124 6.73 -8.10 3.67
C MET A 124 5.47 -7.24 3.81
N GLU A 125 5.27 -6.68 5.00
CA GLU A 125 4.17 -5.78 5.34
C GLU A 125 4.75 -4.55 6.04
N ASP A 126 4.29 -3.36 5.68
CA ASP A 126 4.66 -2.10 6.33
C ASP A 126 3.42 -1.31 6.77
N ARG A 127 3.52 -0.66 7.94
CA ARG A 127 2.41 0.05 8.60
C ARG A 127 2.55 1.57 8.58
N ILE A 128 3.68 2.09 8.11
CA ILE A 128 3.96 3.52 8.05
C ILE A 128 3.71 4.05 6.64
N ILE A 129 4.20 3.35 5.61
CA ILE A 129 3.94 3.75 4.23
C ILE A 129 2.46 3.54 3.90
N SER A 130 1.99 4.34 2.94
CA SER A 130 0.65 4.21 2.39
C SER A 130 0.68 4.45 0.89
N LEU A 131 -0.39 4.07 0.22
CA LEU A 131 -0.59 4.28 -1.20
C LEU A 131 -1.14 5.68 -1.52
N MET A 132 -1.55 6.46 -0.51
CA MET A 132 -2.07 7.82 -0.63
C MET A 132 -1.68 8.68 0.59
N GLY A 133 -1.95 9.99 0.54
CA GLY A 133 -1.78 10.87 1.69
C GLY A 133 -0.32 11.24 2.00
N SER A 134 -0.07 11.70 3.23
CA SER A 134 1.23 12.26 3.63
C SER A 134 2.37 11.23 3.65
N HIS A 135 2.04 9.96 3.86
CA HIS A 135 2.97 8.82 3.78
C HIS A 135 2.88 8.09 2.43
N GLY A 136 2.26 8.73 1.44
CA GLY A 136 2.04 8.21 0.10
C GLY A 136 3.34 7.93 -0.64
N ILE A 137 3.45 6.74 -1.21
CA ILE A 137 4.64 6.27 -1.96
C ILE A 137 4.49 6.35 -3.48
N LEU A 138 3.33 6.76 -3.99
CA LEU A 138 3.16 6.96 -5.43
C LEU A 138 4.11 8.03 -5.96
N ASP A 139 4.62 7.80 -7.18
CA ASP A 139 5.58 8.66 -7.86
C ASP A 139 6.89 8.91 -7.10
N ARG A 140 7.15 8.10 -6.06
CA ARG A 140 8.46 7.92 -5.44
C ARG A 140 9.20 6.79 -6.13
N SER A 141 10.39 6.43 -5.65
CA SER A 141 11.13 5.30 -6.19
C SER A 141 11.46 4.26 -5.14
N VAL A 142 11.58 3.01 -5.58
CA VAL A 142 12.26 1.97 -4.82
C VAL A 142 13.72 1.96 -5.23
N VAL A 143 14.62 1.75 -4.26
CA VAL A 143 16.04 1.54 -4.47
C VAL A 143 16.47 0.27 -3.75
N VAL A 144 17.23 -0.58 -4.46
CA VAL A 144 17.93 -1.74 -3.90
C VAL A 144 19.40 -1.38 -3.77
N HIS A 145 20.00 -1.72 -2.62
CA HIS A 145 21.38 -1.40 -2.29
C HIS A 145 22.34 -2.58 -2.43
N SER A 146 23.65 -2.30 -2.51
CA SER A 146 24.70 -3.32 -2.70
C SER A 146 25.05 -4.09 -1.43
N HIS A 147 24.80 -3.51 -0.25
CA HIS A 147 25.14 -4.10 1.04
C HIS A 147 23.91 -4.21 1.96
N GLU A 148 24.10 -4.94 3.06
CA GLU A 148 23.15 -5.00 4.17
C GLU A 148 22.93 -3.60 4.75
N ASP A 149 21.66 -3.27 4.95
CA ASP A 149 21.24 -2.17 5.80
C ASP A 149 21.45 -2.57 7.27
N ASP A 150 22.29 -1.81 7.98
CA ASP A 150 22.61 -1.97 9.40
C ASP A 150 21.52 -1.53 10.37
N LEU A 151 20.40 -1.02 9.85
CA LEU A 151 19.19 -0.60 10.57
C LEU A 151 19.44 0.54 11.56
N GLY A 152 20.45 1.37 11.29
CA GLY A 152 20.90 2.44 12.18
C GLY A 152 21.76 1.95 13.34
N LYS A 153 22.17 0.67 13.35
CA LYS A 153 22.78 -0.02 14.50
C LYS A 153 24.23 -0.43 14.24
N GLY A 154 24.79 -0.12 13.07
CA GLY A 154 26.16 -0.47 12.70
C GLY A 154 27.25 0.41 13.30
N GLY A 155 26.92 1.62 13.76
CA GLY A 155 27.88 2.55 14.37
C GLY A 155 28.78 3.28 13.36
N TYR A 156 28.45 3.25 12.07
CA TYR A 156 29.10 4.04 11.03
C TYR A 156 28.58 5.49 11.03
N PRO A 157 29.36 6.45 10.50
CA PRO A 157 28.92 7.85 10.41
C PRO A 157 27.59 8.06 9.69
N ASP A 158 27.27 7.18 8.73
CA ASP A 158 26.06 7.22 7.92
C ASP A 158 24.98 6.20 8.34
N SER A 159 25.20 5.38 9.38
CA SER A 159 24.20 4.40 9.87
C SER A 159 22.85 5.06 10.14
N LEU A 160 22.83 6.19 10.85
CA LEU A 160 21.59 6.92 11.19
C LEU A 160 20.99 7.72 10.03
N THR A 161 21.56 7.63 8.83
CA THR A 161 21.08 8.33 7.62
C THR A 161 20.72 7.39 6.47
N THR A 162 21.46 6.30 6.28
CA THR A 162 21.35 5.43 5.09
C THR A 162 21.46 3.95 5.44
N GLY A 163 21.64 3.61 6.73
CA GLY A 163 21.86 2.23 7.16
C GLY A 163 23.19 1.65 6.71
N HIS A 164 24.14 2.50 6.27
CA HIS A 164 25.41 2.04 5.69
C HIS A 164 25.24 1.03 4.52
N ALA A 165 24.13 1.12 3.79
CA ALA A 165 23.73 0.10 2.80
C ALA A 165 24.56 0.10 1.50
N GLY A 166 25.46 1.07 1.31
CA GLY A 166 26.32 1.14 0.13
C GLY A 166 25.63 1.63 -1.14
N ASP A 167 26.13 1.18 -2.29
CA ASP A 167 25.76 1.65 -3.62
C ASP A 167 24.31 1.29 -3.99
N ARG A 168 23.70 2.09 -4.87
CA ARG A 168 22.34 1.87 -5.37
C ARG A 168 22.39 1.00 -6.65
N VAL A 169 22.09 -0.29 -6.53
CA VAL A 169 22.29 -1.28 -7.61
C VAL A 169 21.11 -1.37 -8.59
N ALA A 170 19.90 -1.02 -8.15
CA ALA A 170 18.75 -0.83 -9.02
C ALA A 170 17.74 0.11 -8.41
N CYS A 171 16.92 0.70 -9.27
CA CYS A 171 15.83 1.56 -8.87
C CYS A 171 14.71 1.58 -9.91
N GLY A 172 13.56 2.07 -9.50
CA GLY A 172 12.43 2.31 -10.38
C GLY A 172 11.38 3.19 -9.71
N THR A 173 10.59 3.87 -10.52
CA THR A 173 9.49 4.73 -10.04
C THR A 173 8.26 3.88 -9.73
N ILE A 174 7.63 4.13 -8.58
CA ILE A 174 6.39 3.48 -8.14
C ILE A 174 5.22 4.11 -8.89
N LYS A 175 4.47 3.28 -9.62
CA LYS A 175 3.35 3.69 -10.46
C LYS A 175 2.06 2.96 -10.09
N ILE A 176 0.93 3.59 -10.40
CA ILE A 176 -0.40 3.02 -10.19
C ILE A 176 -0.55 1.75 -11.04
N LYS A 177 -1.06 0.69 -10.40
CA LYS A 177 -1.43 -0.58 -11.06
C LYS A 177 -2.94 -0.73 -11.11
N PHE A 178 -3.64 -0.57 -10.00
CA PHE A 178 -5.10 -0.62 -9.94
C PHE A 178 -5.70 0.09 -8.71
N PRO A 179 -6.94 0.62 -8.78
CA PRO A 179 -7.69 0.87 -10.02
C PRO A 179 -6.91 1.82 -10.94
N ALA A 180 -7.13 1.70 -12.25
CA ALA A 180 -6.47 2.55 -13.23
C ALA A 180 -7.00 3.99 -13.13
N GLY A 181 -6.10 4.97 -13.24
CA GLY A 181 -6.41 6.40 -13.09
C GLY A 181 -5.82 7.00 -11.82
N PRO A 182 -5.81 8.34 -11.67
CA PRO A 182 -5.32 9.01 -10.47
C PRO A 182 -6.12 8.57 -9.24
N TRP A 183 -5.44 8.29 -8.13
CA TRP A 183 -6.09 8.09 -6.85
C TRP A 183 -6.31 9.45 -6.18
N THR A 184 -7.55 9.92 -6.21
CA THR A 184 -8.06 11.09 -5.48
C THR A 184 -9.03 10.61 -4.41
N ASP A 185 -9.39 11.49 -3.47
CA ASP A 185 -10.40 11.18 -2.44
C ASP A 185 -11.76 10.74 -3.04
N ASP A 186 -11.99 11.07 -4.33
CA ASP A 186 -13.20 10.72 -5.09
C ASP A 186 -13.06 9.44 -5.94
N THR A 187 -11.90 8.80 -6.00
CA THR A 187 -11.70 7.61 -6.86
C THR A 187 -12.55 6.45 -6.34
N PRO A 188 -13.57 5.98 -7.08
CA PRO A 188 -14.38 4.87 -6.64
C PRO A 188 -13.52 3.61 -6.63
N SER A 189 -13.47 2.91 -5.50
CA SER A 189 -12.97 1.54 -5.48
C SER A 189 -13.72 0.72 -6.53
N SER A 190 -13.02 -0.22 -7.19
CA SER A 190 -13.53 -0.96 -8.35
C SER A 190 -14.89 -1.66 -8.17
N ALA A 191 -15.41 -1.75 -6.94
CA ALA A 191 -16.74 -2.24 -6.60
C ALA A 191 -17.89 -1.21 -6.70
N ALA A 192 -17.61 0.09 -6.83
CA ALA A 192 -18.64 1.13 -6.86
C ALA A 192 -19.39 1.26 -8.21
N SER A 193 -18.95 0.52 -9.24
CA SER A 193 -19.57 0.51 -10.58
C SER A 193 -20.87 -0.29 -10.67
N LEU A 194 -21.24 -1.04 -9.61
CA LEU A 194 -22.56 -1.66 -9.47
C LEU A 194 -23.50 -0.84 -8.56
N ARG A 195 -23.52 0.49 -8.69
CA ARG A 195 -24.72 1.25 -8.30
C ARG A 195 -25.77 1.05 -9.39
N TRP A 196 -26.49 -0.07 -9.33
CA TRP A 196 -27.76 -0.18 -10.03
C TRP A 196 -28.63 0.97 -9.57
N SER A 197 -29.07 1.79 -10.53
CA SER A 197 -30.02 2.87 -10.32
C SER A 197 -31.25 2.37 -9.58
N TRP A 198 -31.32 2.61 -8.27
CA TRP A 198 -32.55 2.47 -7.49
C TRP A 198 -33.66 3.41 -7.99
N ALA A 199 -33.30 4.39 -8.84
CA ALA A 199 -34.22 5.31 -9.51
C ALA A 199 -35.17 4.65 -10.54
N VAL A 200 -35.06 3.35 -10.84
CA VAL A 200 -35.96 2.67 -11.81
C VAL A 200 -37.00 1.75 -11.13
N LEU A 201 -36.93 1.51 -9.82
CA LEU A 201 -37.87 0.60 -9.12
C LEU A 201 -38.85 1.27 -8.14
N VAL A 202 -38.93 2.61 -8.10
CA VAL A 202 -39.85 3.35 -7.21
C VAL A 202 -41.16 3.84 -7.86
N PRO A 203 -41.68 3.32 -8.99
CA PRO A 203 -43.10 3.55 -9.31
C PRO A 203 -44.01 2.32 -9.21
N PHE A 204 -43.55 1.13 -8.81
CA PHE A 204 -44.42 -0.07 -8.77
C PHE A 204 -44.99 -0.45 -7.40
N LEU A 205 -44.61 0.21 -6.31
CA LEU A 205 -45.17 -0.07 -4.97
C LEU A 205 -46.20 0.97 -4.49
N ALA A 206 -46.90 1.62 -5.42
CA ALA A 206 -48.02 2.52 -5.10
C ALA A 206 -49.40 1.96 -5.53
N LEU A 207 -49.47 0.70 -5.98
CA LEU A 207 -50.72 0.09 -6.47
C LEU A 207 -51.25 -1.07 -5.58
N LEU A 208 -50.70 -1.27 -4.38
CA LEU A 208 -51.10 -2.36 -3.47
C LEU A 208 -51.73 -1.87 -2.15
N LEU A 209 -52.08 -0.59 -2.06
CA LEU A 209 -52.77 -0.01 -0.89
C LEU A 209 -54.02 0.82 -1.29
N ALA A 210 -54.64 0.52 -2.43
CA ALA A 210 -55.97 1.01 -2.80
C ALA A 210 -57.03 -0.07 -2.51
#